data_AF-A0A962IL14-F1
#
_entry.id   AF-A0A962IL14-F1
#
_cell.length_a   1.000
_cell.length_b   1.000
_cell.length_c   1.000
_cell.angle_alpha   90.00
_cell.angle_beta   90.00
_cell.angle_gamma   90.00
#
_symmetry.space_group_name_H-M   'P 1'
#
loop_
_entity.id
_entity.type
_entity.pdbx_description
1 polymer ?
#
loop_
_entity_poly.entity_id
_entity_poly.type
_entity_poly.pdbx_seq_one_letter_code
_entity_poly.pdbx_strand_id
1 'polypeptide(L)'
;YLAVYNQTGSMRPSDYSENRRHASYVLALIKLWLAQQPDAELIDDGISATDVIDPDFRAPEGEEKVRAHRHRERSRLIVEMAKDNFRKEHKRLFCTICDFDFGHTYGDPDFIEAHHKIPLRDLAPGTRTKPSDLAMVCANCHRMLHRGNPWPTVEELRQRLIARRDSRQRS
;
A
#
# COMPACT_ATOMS: atom_id res chain seq x y z
N TYR A 1 -34.37 11.55 21.37
CA TYR A 1 -33.39 12.16 22.29
C TYR A 1 -32.09 11.39 22.16
N LEU A 2 -31.27 11.61 21.11
CA LEU A 2 -30.30 12.72 20.92
C LEU A 2 -29.22 12.76 22.01
N ALA A 3 -27.96 12.80 21.54
CA ALA A 3 -26.66 12.83 22.23
C ALA A 3 -26.23 11.47 22.81
N VAL A 4 -25.18 10.80 22.31
CA VAL A 4 -23.80 11.26 22.25
C VAL A 4 -23.12 10.81 20.95
N TYR A 5 -23.04 11.72 19.99
CA TYR A 5 -22.12 11.64 18.85
C TYR A 5 -20.90 12.54 19.15
N ASN A 6 -19.76 12.15 18.57
CA ASN A 6 -18.49 12.89 18.47
C ASN A 6 -17.54 12.86 19.68
N GLN A 7 -16.65 11.87 19.66
CA GLN A 7 -15.23 12.09 20.01
C GLN A 7 -14.28 11.13 19.27
N THR A 8 -14.62 10.67 18.06
CA THR A 8 -13.62 10.11 17.15
C THR A 8 -12.89 11.25 16.46
N GLY A 9 -11.98 11.90 17.18
CA GLY A 9 -10.94 12.70 16.53
C GLY A 9 -10.08 11.76 15.69
N SER A 10 -10.39 11.63 14.40
CA SER A 10 -9.42 11.09 13.47
C SER A 10 -8.24 12.07 13.46
N MET A 11 -7.08 11.64 13.95
CA MET A 11 -5.85 12.41 13.91
C MET A 11 -5.67 13.00 12.51
N ARG A 12 -5.41 14.31 12.46
CA ARG A 12 -5.10 15.00 11.21
C ARG A 12 -3.70 14.58 10.78
N PRO A 13 -3.37 14.58 9.47
CA PRO A 13 -2.01 14.29 9.01
C PRO A 13 -0.93 15.20 9.62
N SER A 14 -1.29 16.36 10.19
CA SER A 14 -0.40 17.24 10.97
C SER A 14 0.00 16.69 12.34
N ASP A 15 -0.72 15.69 12.86
CA ASP A 15 -0.45 15.06 14.16
C ASP A 15 0.64 13.97 14.04
N TYR A 16 1.15 13.73 12.83
CA TYR A 16 2.37 12.96 12.58
C TYR A 16 3.61 13.84 12.74
N SER A 17 3.82 14.46 13.90
CA SER A 17 5.11 15.10 14.21
C SER A 17 6.12 14.15 14.87
N GLU A 18 5.72 12.90 15.18
CA GLU A 18 6.55 11.97 15.98
C GLU A 18 6.91 10.66 15.26
N ASN A 19 7.26 10.70 13.97
CA ASN A 19 7.84 9.52 13.31
C ASN A 19 9.31 9.72 12.93
N ARG A 20 10.15 10.02 13.93
CA ARG A 20 11.62 9.99 13.84
C ARG A 20 12.16 8.55 13.94
N ARG A 21 11.74 7.65 13.02
CA ARG A 21 12.20 6.24 13.06
C ARG A 21 12.85 5.71 11.78
N HIS A 22 12.91 6.50 10.71
CA HIS A 22 13.62 6.14 9.47
C HIS A 22 14.84 7.03 9.18
N ALA A 23 15.30 7.81 10.16
CA ALA A 23 16.34 8.80 9.95
C ALA A 23 17.70 8.17 9.61
N SER A 24 18.04 6.98 10.15
CA SER A 24 19.38 6.39 10.00
C SER A 24 19.76 6.07 8.55
N TYR A 25 18.86 5.44 7.79
CA TYR A 25 19.11 5.10 6.39
C TYR A 25 19.13 6.35 5.49
N VAL A 26 18.21 7.29 5.76
CA VAL A 26 18.14 8.56 5.03
C VAL A 26 19.40 9.40 5.28
N LEU A 27 19.90 9.44 6.52
CA LEU A 27 21.13 10.13 6.89
C LEU A 27 22.37 9.48 6.25
N ALA A 28 22.43 8.15 6.15
CA ALA A 28 23.53 7.46 5.47
C ALA A 28 23.59 7.82 3.97
N LEU A 29 22.43 7.88 3.30
CA LEU A 29 22.34 8.28 1.90
C LEU A 29 22.70 9.76 1.70
N ILE A 30 22.26 10.64 2.60
CA ILE A 30 22.61 12.06 2.57
C ILE A 30 24.12 12.26 2.76
N LYS A 31 24.76 11.54 3.69
CA LYS A 31 26.23 11.61 3.90
C LYS A 31 27.02 11.15 2.68
N LEU A 32 26.58 10.08 2.01
CA LEU A 32 27.19 9.61 0.76
C LEU A 32 27.02 10.64 -0.38
N TRP A 33 25.87 11.31 -0.44
CA TRP A 33 25.57 12.33 -1.45
C TRP A 33 26.38 13.63 -1.22
N LEU A 34 26.50 14.08 0.03
CA LEU A 34 27.33 15.24 0.40
C LEU A 34 28.83 14.99 0.20
N ALA A 35 29.29 13.77 0.43
CA ALA A 35 30.68 13.39 0.13
C ALA A 35 31.01 13.48 -1.37
N GLN A 36 29.99 13.50 -2.23
CA GLN A 36 30.13 13.69 -3.69
C GLN A 36 29.88 15.15 -4.11
N GLN A 37 29.40 16.03 -3.22
CA GLN A 37 29.14 17.45 -3.45
C GLN A 37 29.54 18.28 -2.21
N PRO A 38 30.84 18.53 -2.01
CA PRO A 38 31.35 19.17 -0.80
C PRO A 38 30.89 20.63 -0.62
N ASP A 39 30.37 21.25 -1.68
CA ASP A 39 29.98 22.66 -1.71
C ASP A 39 28.48 22.86 -1.43
N ALA A 40 27.76 21.78 -1.09
CA ALA A 40 26.33 21.83 -0.79
C ALA A 40 26.10 22.50 0.58
N GLU A 41 25.39 23.61 0.61
CA GLU A 41 25.00 24.29 1.84
C GLU A 41 24.05 23.41 2.68
N LEU A 42 24.49 23.09 3.89
CA LEU A 42 23.71 22.36 4.88
C LEU A 42 22.71 23.29 5.57
N ILE A 43 21.43 22.91 5.56
CA ILE A 43 20.40 23.56 6.38
C ILE A 43 20.54 23.02 7.80
N ASP A 44 20.94 23.88 8.75
CA ASP A 44 20.99 23.54 10.18
C ASP A 44 19.56 23.47 10.75
N ASP A 45 19.06 22.25 10.92
CA ASP A 45 17.76 21.95 11.53
C ASP A 45 17.88 21.62 13.04
N GLY A 46 19.06 21.82 13.64
CA GLY A 46 19.30 21.67 15.08
C GLY A 46 19.34 20.22 15.58
N ILE A 47 19.57 19.23 14.71
CA ILE A 47 19.63 17.81 15.08
C ILE A 47 21.09 17.30 15.05
N SER A 48 21.67 17.06 16.23
CA SER A 48 23.03 16.49 16.36
C SER A 48 23.06 15.01 15.98
N ALA A 49 23.89 14.67 14.99
CA ALA A 49 23.98 13.32 14.39
C ALA A 49 25.08 12.42 15.02
N THR A 50 25.33 12.53 16.33
CA THR A 50 26.44 11.83 17.02
C THR A 50 26.04 10.57 17.78
N ASP A 51 24.82 10.07 17.64
CA ASP A 51 24.39 8.89 18.40
C ASP A 51 24.94 7.59 17.80
N VAL A 52 25.90 6.99 18.52
CA VAL A 52 26.43 5.65 18.29
C VAL A 52 25.30 4.64 18.47
N ILE A 53 24.98 3.87 17.42
CA ILE A 53 23.94 2.82 17.49
C ILE A 53 24.49 1.66 18.33
N ASP A 54 23.91 1.44 19.50
CA ASP A 54 24.22 0.32 20.38
C ASP A 54 23.86 -1.01 19.69
N PRO A 55 24.83 -1.91 19.42
CA PRO A 55 24.57 -3.21 18.80
C PRO A 55 23.74 -4.16 19.69
N ASP A 56 23.64 -3.90 20.99
CA ASP A 56 22.79 -4.64 21.93
C ASP A 56 21.40 -4.00 22.11
N PHE A 57 21.05 -3.01 21.28
CA PHE A 57 19.74 -2.37 21.31
C PHE A 57 18.61 -3.39 21.11
N ARG A 58 17.79 -3.54 22.16
CA ARG A 58 16.56 -4.35 22.16
C ARG A 58 15.35 -3.42 22.27
N ALA A 59 14.49 -3.42 21.27
CA ALA A 59 13.20 -2.73 21.32
C ALA A 59 12.10 -3.70 21.78
N PRO A 60 11.09 -3.23 22.52
CA PRO A 60 9.88 -4.01 22.74
C PRO A 60 9.22 -4.31 21.39
N GLU A 61 8.92 -5.59 21.15
CA GLU A 61 8.30 -6.11 19.91
C GLU A 61 6.95 -5.42 19.60
N GLY A 62 6.34 -4.85 20.64
CA GLY A 62 5.06 -4.14 20.62
C GLY A 62 4.12 -4.73 21.67
N GLU A 63 3.17 -3.94 22.14
CA GLU A 63 2.08 -4.46 22.98
C GLU A 63 0.98 -5.07 22.10
N GLU A 64 0.44 -6.21 22.53
CA GLU A 64 -0.74 -6.79 21.90
C GLU A 64 -1.95 -5.86 22.12
N LYS A 65 -2.31 -5.11 21.07
CA LYS A 65 -3.51 -4.27 21.08
C LYS A 65 -4.63 -4.96 20.32
N VAL A 66 -5.66 -5.38 21.05
CA VAL A 66 -6.90 -5.88 20.45
C VAL A 66 -7.60 -4.72 19.73
N ARG A 67 -7.52 -4.70 18.41
CA ARG A 67 -8.31 -3.80 17.56
C ARG A 67 -9.62 -4.49 17.22
N ALA A 68 -10.75 -3.89 17.59
CA ALA A 68 -12.06 -4.35 17.14
C ALA A 68 -12.12 -4.25 15.60
N HIS A 69 -11.99 -5.39 14.91
CA HIS A 69 -12.18 -5.43 13.48
C HIS A 69 -13.68 -5.35 13.17
N ARG A 70 -14.13 -4.31 12.46
CA ARG A 70 -15.40 -4.41 11.74
C ARG A 70 -15.15 -5.29 10.53
N HIS A 71 -15.35 -6.60 10.70
CA HIS A 71 -15.38 -7.54 9.59
C HIS A 71 -16.66 -7.28 8.81
N ARG A 72 -16.59 -6.50 7.74
CA ARG A 72 -17.61 -6.64 6.69
C ARG A 72 -17.37 -8.03 6.11
N GLU A 73 -18.24 -8.99 6.40
CA GLU A 73 -18.13 -10.36 5.90
C GLU A 73 -18.09 -10.35 4.38
N ARG A 74 -16.86 -10.39 3.83
CA ARG A 74 -16.65 -10.48 2.39
C ARG A 74 -16.97 -11.92 2.00
N SER A 75 -17.96 -12.08 1.12
CA SER A 75 -18.35 -13.39 0.62
C SER A 75 -17.19 -14.02 -0.14
N ARG A 76 -16.62 -15.11 0.41
CA ARG A 76 -15.59 -15.92 -0.27
C ARG A 76 -16.05 -16.37 -1.66
N LEU A 77 -17.34 -16.68 -1.79
CA LEU A 77 -17.97 -17.08 -3.04
C LEU A 77 -17.78 -16.03 -4.15
N ILE A 78 -17.92 -14.72 -3.84
CA ILE A 78 -17.77 -13.68 -4.87
C ILE A 78 -16.32 -13.61 -5.36
N VAL A 79 -15.35 -13.80 -4.46
CA VAL A 79 -13.92 -13.81 -4.80
C VAL A 79 -13.57 -15.03 -5.65
N GLU A 80 -14.03 -16.21 -5.25
CA GLU A 80 -13.85 -17.47 -6.00
C GLU A 80 -14.48 -17.36 -7.40
N MET A 81 -15.73 -16.91 -7.48
CA MET A 81 -16.41 -16.68 -8.76
C MET A 81 -15.67 -15.66 -9.64
N ALA A 82 -15.09 -14.60 -9.05
CA ALA A 82 -14.31 -13.63 -9.80
C ALA A 82 -13.03 -14.25 -10.37
N LYS A 83 -12.30 -15.05 -9.58
CA LYS A 83 -11.12 -15.79 -10.05
C LYS A 83 -11.47 -16.78 -11.16
N ASP A 84 -12.58 -17.52 -11.00
CA ASP A 84 -13.03 -18.48 -12.00
C ASP A 84 -13.46 -17.82 -13.31
N ASN A 85 -14.22 -16.73 -13.24
CA ASN A 85 -14.60 -15.97 -14.42
C ASN A 85 -13.37 -15.43 -15.14
N PHE A 86 -12.41 -14.88 -14.40
CA PHE A 86 -11.15 -14.39 -14.95
C PHE A 86 -10.35 -15.50 -15.66
N ARG A 87 -10.24 -16.67 -15.03
CA ARG A 87 -9.59 -17.85 -15.64
C ARG A 87 -10.29 -18.32 -16.91
N LYS A 88 -11.63 -18.34 -16.93
CA LYS A 88 -12.40 -18.75 -18.11
C LYS A 88 -12.16 -17.82 -19.29
N GLU A 89 -12.13 -16.52 -19.03
CA GLU A 89 -11.93 -15.46 -20.02
C GLU A 89 -10.49 -15.41 -20.54
N HIS A 90 -9.51 -15.40 -19.64
CA HIS A 90 -8.12 -15.15 -20.01
C HIS A 90 -7.21 -16.39 -20.06
N LYS A 91 -7.73 -17.58 -19.71
CA LYS A 91 -7.00 -18.87 -19.60
C LYS A 91 -5.87 -18.92 -18.57
N ARG A 92 -5.59 -17.81 -17.89
CA ARG A 92 -4.57 -17.66 -16.84
C ARG A 92 -5.03 -16.66 -15.79
N LEU A 93 -4.35 -16.63 -14.66
CA LEU A 93 -4.68 -15.77 -13.52
C LEU A 93 -3.49 -14.86 -13.18
N PHE A 94 -3.60 -13.59 -13.59
CA PHE A 94 -2.52 -12.62 -13.50
C PHE A 94 -3.03 -11.27 -13.03
N CYS A 95 -2.12 -10.44 -12.52
CA CYS A 95 -2.43 -9.10 -12.06
C CYS A 95 -2.81 -8.20 -13.24
N THR A 96 -4.01 -7.62 -13.23
CA THR A 96 -4.50 -6.71 -14.28
C THR A 96 -3.77 -5.38 -14.35
N ILE A 97 -2.80 -5.12 -13.47
CA ILE A 97 -2.05 -3.86 -13.39
C ILE A 97 -0.61 -4.04 -13.90
N CYS A 98 0.11 -5.04 -13.39
CA CYS A 98 1.53 -5.24 -13.73
C CYS A 98 1.80 -6.49 -14.56
N ASP A 99 0.75 -7.27 -14.86
CA ASP A 99 0.76 -8.53 -15.61
C ASP A 99 1.48 -9.70 -14.92
N PHE A 100 1.78 -9.56 -13.62
CA PHE A 100 2.42 -10.59 -12.81
C PHE A 100 1.51 -11.82 -12.60
N ASP A 101 2.04 -13.01 -12.84
CA ASP A 101 1.33 -14.28 -12.74
C ASP A 101 2.00 -15.17 -11.68
N PHE A 102 1.28 -15.44 -10.58
CA PHE A 102 1.79 -16.27 -9.48
C PHE A 102 1.88 -17.75 -9.85
N GLY A 103 0.97 -18.24 -10.69
CA GLY A 103 1.01 -19.63 -11.16
C GLY A 103 2.23 -19.87 -12.03
N HIS A 104 2.53 -18.94 -12.94
CA HIS A 104 3.72 -19.02 -13.78
C HIS A 104 5.02 -18.83 -12.99
N THR A 105 5.05 -17.89 -12.04
CA THR A 105 6.30 -17.52 -11.33
C THR A 105 6.61 -18.45 -10.16
N TYR A 106 5.58 -18.88 -9.41
CA TYR A 106 5.74 -19.61 -8.15
C TYR A 106 4.99 -20.95 -8.11
N GLY A 107 4.16 -21.27 -9.10
CA GLY A 107 3.34 -22.48 -9.10
C GLY A 107 2.05 -22.39 -8.26
N ASP A 108 1.74 -21.22 -7.68
CA ASP A 108 0.54 -20.98 -6.87
C ASP A 108 -0.39 -19.94 -7.53
N PRO A 109 -1.24 -20.35 -8.50
CA PRO A 109 -2.11 -19.43 -9.22
C PRO A 109 -3.17 -18.78 -8.32
N ASP A 110 -3.54 -19.39 -7.19
CA ASP A 110 -4.64 -18.92 -6.35
C ASP A 110 -4.21 -17.82 -5.36
N PHE A 111 -2.92 -17.51 -5.25
CA PHE A 111 -2.40 -16.45 -4.38
C PHE A 111 -2.82 -15.02 -4.79
N ILE A 112 -3.41 -14.83 -5.98
CA ILE A 112 -3.86 -13.51 -6.42
C ILE A 112 -4.98 -12.94 -5.53
N GLU A 113 -4.98 -11.62 -5.33
CA GLU A 113 -5.96 -10.92 -4.50
C GLU A 113 -7.05 -10.26 -5.35
N ALA A 114 -8.26 -10.17 -4.78
CA ALA A 114 -9.39 -9.48 -5.42
C ALA A 114 -9.61 -8.10 -4.81
N HIS A 115 -9.48 -7.06 -5.64
CA HIS A 115 -9.65 -5.66 -5.24
C HIS A 115 -10.96 -5.08 -5.78
N HIS A 116 -11.70 -4.30 -4.99
CA HIS A 116 -12.92 -3.65 -5.47
C HIS A 116 -12.57 -2.45 -6.34
N LYS A 117 -13.07 -2.42 -7.58
CA LYS A 117 -12.83 -1.29 -8.52
C LYS A 117 -13.39 0.03 -7.99
N ILE A 118 -14.48 -0.04 -7.22
CA ILE A 118 -15.08 1.10 -6.52
C ILE A 118 -14.81 0.93 -5.02
N PRO A 119 -14.21 1.92 -4.34
CA PRO A 119 -13.95 1.84 -2.91
C PRO A 119 -15.25 1.59 -2.12
N LEU A 120 -15.19 0.66 -1.17
CA LEU A 120 -16.36 0.30 -0.35
C LEU A 120 -16.95 1.47 0.45
N ARG A 121 -16.14 2.52 0.72
CA ARG A 121 -16.57 3.75 1.39
C ARG A 121 -17.50 4.62 0.54
N ASP A 122 -17.44 4.45 -0.78
CA ASP A 122 -18.21 5.21 -1.75
C ASP A 122 -19.48 4.45 -2.17
N LEU A 123 -19.63 3.18 -1.75
CA LEU A 123 -20.82 2.38 -2.00
C LEU A 123 -21.89 2.62 -0.92
N ALA A 124 -23.14 2.76 -1.36
CA ALA A 124 -24.27 2.86 -0.45
C ALA A 124 -24.44 1.58 0.41
N PRO A 125 -24.89 1.69 1.67
CA PRO A 125 -25.24 0.52 2.48
C PRO A 125 -26.23 -0.40 1.75
N GLY A 126 -25.97 -1.70 1.75
CA GLY A 126 -26.82 -2.68 1.04
C GLY A 126 -26.50 -2.87 -0.45
N THR A 127 -25.53 -2.15 -1.01
CA THR A 127 -25.09 -2.38 -2.40
C THR A 127 -24.58 -3.82 -2.57
N ARG A 128 -25.12 -4.53 -3.56
CA ARG A 128 -24.69 -5.88 -3.93
C ARG A 128 -23.48 -5.79 -4.85
N THR A 129 -22.37 -6.41 -4.45
CA THR A 129 -21.16 -6.54 -5.28
C THR A 129 -21.28 -7.71 -6.23
N LYS A 130 -20.94 -7.52 -7.50
CA LYS A 130 -20.82 -8.58 -8.50
C LYS A 130 -19.35 -9.01 -8.64
N PRO A 131 -19.06 -10.25 -9.08
CA PRO A 131 -17.70 -10.68 -9.38
C PRO A 131 -16.98 -9.75 -10.38
N SER A 132 -17.70 -9.15 -11.33
CA SER A 132 -17.18 -8.18 -12.32
C SER A 132 -16.69 -6.86 -11.71
N ASP A 133 -17.11 -6.54 -10.49
CA ASP A 133 -16.72 -5.32 -9.77
C ASP A 133 -15.35 -5.50 -9.08
N LEU A 134 -14.80 -6.70 -9.14
CA LEU A 134 -13.49 -7.05 -8.61
C LEU A 134 -12.45 -7.05 -9.73
N ALA A 135 -11.23 -6.63 -9.39
CA ALA A 135 -10.04 -6.72 -10.23
C ALA A 135 -9.04 -7.70 -9.57
N MET A 136 -8.42 -8.55 -10.39
CA MET A 136 -7.38 -9.47 -9.94
C MET A 136 -6.04 -8.74 -9.86
N VAL A 137 -5.46 -8.62 -8.67
CA VAL A 137 -4.24 -7.85 -8.43
C VAL A 137 -3.24 -8.63 -7.58
N CYS A 138 -1.95 -8.39 -7.76
CA CYS A 138 -0.93 -8.94 -6.87
C CYS A 138 -0.85 -8.15 -5.56
N ALA A 139 -0.29 -8.76 -4.51
CA ALA A 139 -0.14 -8.14 -3.19
C ALA A 139 0.50 -6.74 -3.23
N ASN A 140 1.53 -6.56 -4.08
CA ASN A 140 2.21 -5.27 -4.21
C ASN A 140 1.31 -4.20 -4.84
N CYS A 141 0.64 -4.53 -5.96
CA CYS A 141 -0.29 -3.62 -6.60
C CYS A 141 -1.49 -3.31 -5.71
N HIS A 142 -1.99 -4.29 -4.95
CA HIS A 142 -3.08 -4.06 -4.02
C HIS A 142 -2.70 -3.05 -2.92
N ARG A 143 -1.50 -3.17 -2.35
CA ARG A 143 -0.98 -2.17 -1.40
C ARG A 143 -0.84 -0.80 -2.05
N MET A 144 -0.43 -0.72 -3.31
CA MET A 144 -0.30 0.55 -4.04
C MET A 144 -1.66 1.19 -4.36
N LEU A 145 -2.72 0.40 -4.59
CA LEU A 145 -4.08 0.91 -4.74
C LEU A 145 -4.63 1.54 -3.45
N HIS A 146 -4.18 1.06 -2.29
CA HIS A 146 -4.51 1.64 -0.99
C HIS A 146 -3.50 2.70 -0.52
N ARG A 147 -2.56 3.11 -1.38
CA ARG A 147 -1.54 4.12 -1.06
C ARG A 147 -1.92 5.47 -1.66
N GLY A 148 -2.00 6.50 -0.81
CA GLY A 148 -2.30 7.88 -1.21
C GLY A 148 -3.70 8.33 -0.79
N ASN A 149 -4.00 9.60 -1.06
CA ASN A 149 -5.33 10.19 -0.89
C ASN A 149 -5.55 11.26 -1.98
N PRO A 150 -6.46 11.07 -2.95
CA PRO A 150 -7.34 9.91 -3.10
C PRO A 150 -6.59 8.61 -3.47
N TRP A 151 -7.24 7.46 -3.26
CA TRP A 151 -6.74 6.17 -3.73
C TRP A 151 -6.76 6.11 -5.26
N PRO A 152 -5.69 5.66 -5.92
CA PRO A 152 -5.70 5.52 -7.36
C PRO A 152 -6.63 4.38 -7.79
N THR A 153 -7.25 4.53 -8.95
CA THR A 153 -7.96 3.46 -9.63
C THR A 153 -6.99 2.43 -10.20
N VAL A 154 -7.52 1.25 -10.53
CA VAL A 154 -6.77 0.18 -11.24
C VAL A 154 -6.14 0.72 -12.52
N GLU A 155 -6.89 1.52 -13.28
CA GLU A 155 -6.43 2.07 -14.55
C GLU A 155 -5.34 3.12 -14.36
N GLU A 156 -5.54 4.07 -13.42
CA GLU A 156 -4.52 5.09 -13.12
C GLU A 156 -3.19 4.46 -12.68
N LEU A 157 -3.24 3.43 -11.84
CA LEU A 157 -2.02 2.75 -11.41
C LEU A 157 -1.37 1.98 -12.56
N ARG A 158 -2.15 1.35 -13.44
CA ARG A 158 -1.64 0.67 -14.65
C ARG A 158 -0.93 1.66 -15.57
N GLN A 159 -1.55 2.81 -15.86
CA GLN A 159 -0.96 3.85 -16.71
C GLN A 159 0.35 4.41 -16.12
N ARG A 160 0.41 4.66 -14.80
CA ARG A 160 1.64 5.09 -14.13
C ARG A 160 2.79 4.07 -14.27
N LEU A 161 2.48 2.78 -14.21
CA LEU A 161 3.50 1.74 -14.39
C LEU A 161 3.97 1.64 -15.83
N ILE A 162 3.07 1.73 -16.81
CA ILE A 162 3.43 1.73 -18.25
C ILE A 162 4.35 2.92 -18.55
N ALA A 163 3.96 4.13 -18.16
CA ALA A 163 4.77 5.34 -18.35
C ALA A 163 6.18 5.23 -17.75
N ARG A 164 6.31 4.60 -16.57
CA ARG A 164 7.63 4.36 -15.93
C ARG A 164 8.44 3.26 -16.59
N ARG A 165 7.81 2.25 -17.20
CA ARG A 165 8.50 1.21 -17.97
C ARG A 165 9.08 1.83 -19.25
N ASP A 166 8.29 2.63 -19.95
CA ASP A 166 8.69 3.31 -21.18
C ASP A 166 9.84 4.29 -20.94
N SER A 167 9.80 5.06 -19.84
CA SER A 167 10.88 5.99 -19.50
C SER A 167 12.20 5.29 -19.19
N ARG A 168 12.16 4.07 -18.65
CA ARG A 168 13.36 3.25 -18.34
C ARG A 168 13.93 2.54 -19.56
N GLN A 169 13.12 2.30 -20.59
CA GLN A 169 13.57 1.66 -21.82
C GLN A 169 14.20 2.66 -22.81
N ARG A 170 13.92 3.97 -22.63
CA ARG A 170 14.48 5.06 -23.44
C ARG A 170 15.76 5.67 -22.86
N SER A 171 16.11 5.33 -21.62
CA SER A 171 17.33 5.72 -20.91
C SER A 171 18.39 4.63 -21.01
#